data_AF-A0A7W0VH31-F1
#
_entry.id   AF-A0A7W0VH31-F1
#
_cell.length_a   1.000
_cell.length_b   1.000
_cell.length_c   1.000
_cell.angle_alpha   90.00
_cell.angle_beta   90.00
_cell.angle_gamma   90.00
#
_symmetry.space_group_name_H-M   'P 1'
#
loop_
_entity.id
_entity.type
_entity.pdbx_description
1 polymer ?
#
loop_
_entity_poly.entity_id
_entity_poly.type
_entity_poly.pdbx_seq_one_letter_code
_entity_poly.pdbx_strand_id
1 'polypeptide(L)'
;MAERSYRDEDIAALRTELEALRGLVSTLDAEVRRAQQHVDLTMRGQLRCRACRGRRIGHVPKVLDRGEGDSREDMALFKPSWWYGETQGHLEAYVCMSCGLVELWVRDAGALVEHKDFLIVHDGDAAGGEAPYR
;
A
#
# COMPACT_ATOMS: atom_id res chain seq x y z
N MET A 1 1.16 51.38 33.90
CA MET A 1 0.53 50.11 34.34
C MET A 1 -0.41 49.54 33.29
N ALA A 2 -1.23 50.34 32.60
CA ALA A 2 -2.15 49.84 31.55
C ALA A 2 -1.45 49.10 30.39
N GLU A 3 -0.31 49.61 29.90
CA GLU A 3 0.39 49.07 28.72
C GLU A 3 1.00 47.66 28.90
N ARG A 4 1.24 47.24 30.16
CA ARG A 4 1.71 45.89 30.50
C ARG A 4 0.55 44.90 30.57
N SER A 5 -0.63 45.36 31.04
CA SER A 5 -1.88 44.60 31.10
C SER A 5 -2.38 44.20 29.70
N TYR A 6 -2.34 45.13 28.73
CA TYR A 6 -2.75 44.84 27.35
C TYR A 6 -1.85 43.79 26.68
N ARG A 7 -0.53 43.84 26.92
CA ARG A 7 0.40 42.83 26.38
C ARG A 7 0.21 41.44 27.00
N ASP A 8 -0.13 41.39 28.28
CA ASP A 8 -0.36 40.11 28.97
C ASP A 8 -1.67 39.45 28.50
N GLU A 9 -2.71 40.24 28.20
CA GLU A 9 -3.96 39.79 27.59
C GLU A 9 -3.74 39.28 26.15
N ASP A 10 -2.97 40.00 25.34
CA ASP A 10 -2.63 39.59 23.97
C ASP A 10 -1.80 38.29 23.96
N ILE A 11 -0.85 38.14 24.89
CA ILE A 11 -0.05 36.92 25.02
C ILE A 11 -0.92 35.72 25.45
N ALA A 12 -1.89 35.92 26.35
CA ALA A 12 -2.82 34.88 26.75
C ALA A 12 -3.75 34.45 25.60
N ALA A 13 -4.24 35.41 24.82
CA ALA A 13 -5.06 35.15 23.63
C ALA A 13 -4.27 34.33 22.58
N LEU A 14 -3.05 34.76 22.26
CA LEU A 14 -2.17 34.07 21.30
C LEU A 14 -1.80 32.65 21.75
N ARG A 15 -1.60 32.42 23.05
CA ARG A 15 -1.35 31.07 23.59
C ARG A 15 -2.55 30.15 23.41
N THR A 16 -3.75 30.67 23.66
CA THR A 16 -5.00 29.93 23.48
C THR A 16 -5.20 29.55 22.02
N GLU A 17 -4.94 30.47 21.09
CA GLU A 17 -5.04 30.22 19.66
C GLU A 17 -3.99 29.21 19.16
N LEU A 18 -2.76 29.28 19.66
CA LEU A 18 -1.71 28.30 19.37
C LEU A 18 -2.09 26.89 19.84
N GLU A 19 -2.71 26.76 21.01
CA GLU A 19 -3.15 25.48 21.54
C GLU A 19 -4.29 24.89 20.72
N ALA A 20 -5.26 25.73 20.32
CA ALA A 20 -6.34 25.34 19.42
C ALA A 20 -5.82 24.89 18.04
N LEU A 21 -4.87 25.64 17.46
CA LEU A 21 -4.24 25.28 16.18
C LEU A 21 -3.44 23.98 16.27
N ARG A 22 -2.70 23.75 17.36
CA ARG A 22 -1.99 22.49 17.60
C ARG A 22 -2.96 21.31 17.70
N GLY A 23 -4.09 21.51 18.38
CA GLY A 23 -5.16 20.52 18.44
C GLY A 23 -5.70 20.18 17.05
N LEU A 24 -6.04 21.19 16.25
CA LEU A 24 -6.50 21.01 14.87
C LEU A 24 -5.49 20.28 13.99
N VAL A 25 -4.20 20.64 14.07
CA VAL A 25 -3.14 19.96 13.31
C VAL A 25 -3.03 18.49 13.72
N SER A 26 -3.13 18.17 15.01
CA SER A 26 -3.08 16.78 15.47
C SER A 26 -4.24 15.93 14.95
N THR A 27 -5.45 16.50 14.94
CA THR A 27 -6.64 15.85 14.38
C THR A 27 -6.49 15.64 12.88
N LEU A 28 -6.03 16.66 12.16
CA LEU A 28 -5.84 16.57 10.72
C LEU A 28 -4.76 15.55 10.35
N ASP A 29 -3.67 15.45 11.12
CA ASP A 29 -2.63 14.42 10.93
C ASP A 29 -3.20 13.01 11.11
N ALA A 30 -4.04 12.81 12.14
CA ALA A 30 -4.70 11.53 12.37
C ALA A 30 -5.68 11.17 11.25
N GLU A 31 -6.44 12.15 10.74
CA GLU A 31 -7.34 11.95 9.61
C GLU A 31 -6.59 11.65 8.31
N VAL A 32 -5.49 12.36 8.04
CA VAL A 32 -4.63 12.08 6.88
C VAL A 32 -4.02 10.69 6.97
N ARG A 33 -3.55 10.26 8.15
CA ARG A 33 -3.03 8.89 8.34
C ARG A 33 -4.10 7.83 8.10
N ARG A 34 -5.31 8.01 8.64
CA ARG A 34 -6.44 7.10 8.38
C ARG A 34 -6.83 7.09 6.91
N ALA A 35 -6.88 8.25 6.27
CA ALA A 35 -7.16 8.35 4.85
C ALA A 35 -6.06 7.66 4.02
N GLN A 36 -4.78 7.82 4.36
CA GLN A 36 -3.68 7.11 3.72
C GLN A 36 -3.74 5.60 3.91
N GLN A 37 -4.30 5.11 5.02
CA GLN A 37 -4.54 3.68 5.25
C GLN A 37 -5.66 3.11 4.37
N HIS A 38 -6.62 3.94 3.93
CA HIS A 38 -7.79 3.53 3.14
C HIS A 38 -7.75 3.94 1.66
N VAL A 39 -6.89 4.89 1.29
CA VAL A 39 -6.70 5.29 -0.10
C VAL A 39 -5.76 4.26 -0.71
N ASP A 40 -6.31 3.34 -1.51
CA ASP A 40 -5.55 2.42 -2.34
C ASP A 40 -4.63 3.22 -3.28
N LEU A 41 -3.43 3.60 -2.81
CA LEU A 41 -2.40 4.34 -3.55
C LEU A 41 -1.71 3.48 -4.62
N THR A 42 -2.48 2.58 -5.21
CA THR A 42 -2.03 1.59 -6.17
C THR A 42 -2.40 2.06 -7.56
N MET A 43 -1.57 1.71 -8.54
CA MET A 43 -1.88 1.95 -9.94
C MET A 43 -3.13 1.19 -10.37
N ARG A 44 -3.43 0.05 -9.73
CA ARG A 44 -4.66 -0.73 -9.94
C ARG A 44 -5.91 0.07 -9.57
N GLY A 45 -5.92 0.68 -8.38
CA GLY A 45 -7.09 1.41 -7.88
C GLY A 45 -7.28 2.79 -8.51
N GLN A 46 -6.19 3.49 -8.85
CA GLN A 46 -6.25 4.91 -9.21
C GLN A 46 -5.80 5.25 -10.64
N LEU A 47 -5.23 4.28 -11.37
CA LEU A 47 -4.57 4.52 -12.66
C LEU A 47 -3.58 5.70 -12.61
N ARG A 48 -2.90 5.84 -11.47
CA ARG A 48 -1.90 6.87 -11.22
C ARG A 48 -0.69 6.29 -10.49
N CYS A 49 0.50 6.62 -10.98
CA CYS A 49 1.73 6.12 -10.39
C CYS A 49 2.01 6.79 -9.04
N ARG A 50 2.22 5.99 -7.99
CA ARG A 50 2.58 6.50 -6.66
C ARG A 50 3.96 7.16 -6.59
N ALA A 51 4.90 6.76 -7.46
CA ALA A 51 6.26 7.31 -7.47
C ALA A 51 6.34 8.66 -8.19
N CYS A 52 5.84 8.75 -9.43
CA CYS A 52 6.02 9.94 -10.27
C CYS A 52 4.72 10.69 -10.57
N ARG A 53 3.57 10.25 -10.04
CA ARG A 53 2.23 10.81 -10.27
C ARG A 53 1.73 10.78 -11.73
N GLY A 54 2.45 10.12 -12.64
CA GLY A 54 2.07 9.94 -14.04
C GLY A 54 0.77 9.14 -14.18
N ARG A 55 0.03 9.40 -15.26
CA ARG A 55 -1.31 8.81 -15.54
C ARG A 55 -1.32 7.81 -16.69
N ARG A 56 -0.20 7.63 -17.39
CA ARG A 56 -0.07 6.63 -18.45
C ARG A 56 0.32 5.30 -17.82
N ILE A 57 -0.67 4.50 -17.47
CA ILE A 57 -0.51 3.20 -16.82
C ILE A 57 -0.82 2.09 -17.82
N GLY A 58 0.14 1.19 -18.05
CA GLY A 58 -0.09 -0.05 -18.80
C GLY A 58 -0.60 -1.13 -17.86
N HIS A 59 -1.60 -1.89 -18.29
CA HIS A 59 -2.08 -3.09 -17.60
C HIS A 59 -1.65 -4.32 -18.38
N VAL A 60 -0.98 -5.23 -17.69
CA VAL A 60 -0.54 -6.52 -18.19
C VAL A 60 -1.39 -7.58 -17.49
N PRO A 61 -2.48 -8.05 -18.12
CA PRO A 61 -3.44 -8.94 -17.45
C PRO A 61 -2.88 -10.33 -17.17
N LYS A 62 -1.78 -10.71 -17.83
CA LYS A 62 -1.06 -11.98 -17.66
C LYS A 62 0.43 -11.69 -17.72
N VAL A 63 1.15 -11.87 -16.62
CA VAL A 63 2.61 -11.93 -16.66
C VAL A 63 2.99 -13.31 -17.18
N LEU A 64 3.86 -13.38 -18.19
CA LEU A 64 4.24 -14.65 -18.81
C LEU A 64 5.60 -15.09 -18.29
N ASP A 65 5.74 -16.39 -18.05
CA ASP A 65 6.99 -17.07 -17.72
C ASP A 65 7.30 -18.15 -18.78
N ARG A 66 8.55 -18.62 -18.81
CA ARG A 66 8.96 -19.71 -19.70
C ARG A 66 8.46 -21.03 -19.12
N GLY A 67 7.58 -21.70 -19.88
CA GLY A 67 7.12 -23.05 -19.60
C GLY A 67 7.99 -24.13 -20.24
N GLU A 68 7.54 -25.37 -20.14
CA GLU A 68 8.22 -26.52 -20.73
C GLU A 68 8.22 -26.42 -22.27
N GLY A 69 9.33 -26.81 -22.90
CA GLY A 69 9.45 -26.86 -24.36
C GLY A 69 9.27 -25.50 -25.06
N ASP A 70 9.70 -24.40 -24.43
CA ASP A 70 9.54 -23.02 -24.92
C ASP A 70 8.09 -22.51 -25.01
N SER A 71 7.16 -23.20 -24.33
CA SER A 71 5.82 -22.65 -24.13
C SER A 71 5.86 -21.37 -23.27
N ARG A 72 4.84 -20.53 -23.44
CA ARG A 72 4.61 -19.37 -22.58
C ARG A 72 3.45 -19.70 -21.65
N GLU A 73 3.69 -19.63 -20.36
CA GLU A 73 2.70 -19.90 -19.33
C GLU A 73 2.43 -18.64 -18.50
N ASP A 74 1.23 -18.53 -17.93
CA ASP A 74 0.95 -17.50 -16.96
C ASP A 74 1.88 -17.72 -15.73
N MET A 75 2.55 -16.66 -15.29
CA MET A 75 3.36 -16.64 -14.08
C MET A 75 2.42 -16.70 -12.87
N ALA A 76 2.78 -17.53 -11.90
CA ALA A 76 1.99 -17.77 -10.70
C ALA A 76 2.92 -17.86 -9.49
N LEU A 77 2.42 -17.54 -8.31
CA LEU A 77 3.19 -17.64 -7.06
C LEU A 77 3.56 -19.10 -6.74
N PHE A 78 2.69 -20.04 -7.08
CA PHE A 78 2.89 -21.45 -6.83
C PHE A 78 2.54 -22.28 -8.05
N LYS A 79 3.55 -22.98 -8.59
CA LYS A 79 3.42 -23.98 -9.65
C LYS A 79 3.88 -25.32 -9.10
N PRO A 80 2.96 -26.19 -8.65
CA PRO A 80 3.38 -27.49 -8.16
C PRO A 80 3.82 -28.38 -9.34
N SER A 81 4.59 -29.43 -9.05
CA SER A 81 5.06 -30.36 -10.09
C SER A 81 3.90 -31.02 -10.83
N TRP A 82 4.09 -31.41 -12.10
CA TRP A 82 3.11 -32.10 -12.96
C TRP A 82 2.23 -33.16 -12.25
N TRP A 83 2.77 -33.89 -11.27
CA TRP A 83 2.07 -34.98 -10.59
C TRP A 83 1.18 -34.56 -9.41
N TYR A 84 1.24 -33.31 -8.94
CA TYR A 84 0.53 -32.87 -7.75
C TYR A 84 0.06 -31.43 -7.88
N GLY A 85 -1.20 -31.16 -7.53
CA GLY A 85 -1.71 -29.83 -7.24
C GLY A 85 -2.07 -28.94 -8.43
N GLU A 86 -2.84 -27.90 -8.13
CA GLU A 86 -3.25 -26.85 -9.08
C GLU A 86 -2.32 -25.65 -8.97
N THR A 87 -2.01 -25.01 -10.10
CA THR A 87 -1.26 -23.75 -10.14
C THR A 87 -2.10 -22.64 -9.52
N GLN A 88 -1.52 -21.92 -8.57
CA GLN A 88 -2.23 -20.90 -7.78
C GLN A 88 -1.49 -19.57 -7.77
N GLY A 89 -2.25 -18.48 -7.71
CA GLY A 89 -1.70 -17.15 -7.49
C GLY A 89 -1.20 -16.52 -8.79
N HIS A 90 -2.01 -16.54 -9.84
CA HIS A 90 -1.65 -15.99 -11.15
C HIS A 90 -1.43 -14.47 -11.09
N LEU A 91 -0.33 -14.02 -11.69
CA LEU A 91 0.08 -12.63 -11.61
C LEU A 91 -0.46 -11.76 -12.76
N GLU A 92 -0.88 -10.55 -12.40
CA GLU A 92 -1.05 -9.41 -13.30
C GLU A 92 -0.11 -8.26 -12.88
N ALA A 93 0.15 -7.33 -13.80
CA ALA A 93 1.00 -6.19 -13.53
C ALA A 93 0.39 -4.86 -13.98
N TYR A 94 0.69 -3.80 -13.25
CA TYR A 94 0.45 -2.42 -13.65
C TYR A 94 1.79 -1.70 -13.76
N VAL A 95 2.03 -1.05 -14.90
CA VAL A 95 3.32 -0.45 -15.25
C VAL A 95 3.14 1.03 -15.50
N CYS A 96 3.87 1.88 -14.78
CA CYS A 96 3.93 3.29 -15.11
C CYS A 96 4.80 3.50 -16.37
N MET A 97 4.17 3.93 -17.47
CA MET A 97 4.88 4.17 -18.73
C MET A 97 5.75 5.43 -18.70
N SER A 98 5.72 6.21 -17.61
CA SER A 98 6.55 7.42 -17.44
C SER A 98 7.85 7.16 -16.67
N CYS A 99 7.80 6.36 -15.60
CA CYS A 99 8.97 6.12 -14.74
C CYS A 99 9.37 4.65 -14.60
N GLY A 100 8.62 3.73 -15.20
CA GLY A 100 8.93 2.30 -15.18
C GLY A 100 8.57 1.57 -13.88
N LEU A 101 7.96 2.23 -12.88
CA LEU A 101 7.47 1.54 -11.68
C LEU A 101 6.49 0.42 -12.07
N VAL A 102 6.69 -0.77 -11.52
CA VAL A 102 5.81 -1.94 -11.69
C VAL A 102 5.17 -2.31 -10.36
N GLU A 103 3.87 -2.58 -10.40
CA GLU A 103 3.12 -3.20 -9.31
C GLU A 103 2.62 -4.57 -9.77
N LEU A 104 2.90 -5.61 -8.99
CA LEU A 104 2.43 -6.98 -9.23
C LEU A 104 1.25 -7.30 -8.31
N TRP A 105 0.26 -8.00 -8.86
CA TRP A 105 -0.96 -8.38 -8.16
C TRP A 105 -1.29 -9.84 -8.43
N VAL A 106 -1.86 -10.49 -7.43
CA VAL A 106 -2.45 -11.82 -7.57
C VAL A 106 -3.91 -11.67 -8.02
N ARG A 107 -4.28 -12.25 -9.17
CA ARG A 107 -5.63 -12.15 -9.73
C ARG A 107 -6.66 -12.99 -8.97
N ASP A 108 -6.22 -14.13 -8.47
CA ASP A 108 -7.01 -15.20 -7.86
C ASP A 108 -6.65 -15.38 -6.39
N ALA A 109 -6.39 -14.27 -5.67
CA ALA A 109 -5.96 -14.30 -4.27
C ALA A 109 -6.91 -15.08 -3.35
N GLY A 110 -8.22 -15.07 -3.64
CA GLY A 110 -9.21 -15.84 -2.87
C GLY A 110 -9.18 -17.36 -3.10
N ALA A 111 -8.44 -17.84 -4.10
CA ALA A 111 -8.23 -19.26 -4.37
C ALA A 111 -6.90 -19.76 -3.76
N LEU A 112 -6.12 -18.89 -3.14
CA LEU A 112 -4.87 -19.26 -2.49
C LEU A 112 -5.15 -20.15 -1.27
N VAL A 113 -4.46 -21.28 -1.21
CA VAL A 113 -4.49 -22.18 -0.06
C VAL A 113 -3.22 -21.99 0.75
N GLU A 114 -3.38 -21.70 2.04
CA GLU A 114 -2.26 -21.57 2.97
C GLU A 114 -1.43 -22.86 2.99
N HIS A 115 -0.11 -22.70 2.98
CA HIS A 115 0.81 -23.82 3.07
C HIS A 115 2.08 -23.44 3.81
N LYS A 116 2.49 -24.33 4.72
CA LYS A 116 3.57 -24.11 5.68
C LYS A 116 4.89 -23.68 5.04
N ASP A 117 5.17 -24.15 3.83
CA ASP A 117 6.45 -23.93 3.15
C ASP A 117 6.45 -22.83 2.08
N PHE A 118 5.29 -22.36 1.61
CA PHE A 118 5.23 -21.47 0.43
C PHE A 118 4.20 -20.35 0.48
N LEU A 119 3.19 -20.41 1.35
CA LEU A 119 2.27 -19.30 1.59
C LEU A 119 1.89 -19.27 3.07
N ILE A 120 2.53 -18.37 3.80
CA ILE A 120 2.26 -18.13 5.23
C ILE A 120 1.40 -16.87 5.32
N VAL A 121 0.23 -16.97 5.95
CA VAL A 121 -0.67 -15.83 6.14
C VAL A 121 -0.34 -15.14 7.47
N HIS A 122 -0.16 -13.82 7.42
CA HIS A 122 0.05 -13.00 8.62
C HIS A 122 -1.12 -12.03 8.80
N ASP A 123 -1.80 -12.11 9.94
CA ASP A 123 -2.78 -11.11 10.35
C ASP A 123 -2.10 -9.92 11.03
N GLY A 124 -2.21 -8.74 10.42
CA GLY A 124 -1.54 -7.51 10.85
C GLY A 124 -2.04 -6.93 12.18
N ASP A 125 -3.12 -7.46 12.75
CA ASP A 125 -3.68 -7.02 14.04
C ASP A 125 -2.98 -7.64 15.27
N ALA A 126 -2.02 -8.56 15.05
CA ALA A 126 -1.21 -9.12 16.12
C ALA A 126 -0.15 -8.11 16.62
N ALA A 127 -0.59 -7.17 17.45
CA ALA A 127 0.30 -6.31 18.23
C ALA A 127 1.19 -7.17 19.15
N GLY A 128 2.44 -7.42 18.73
CA GLY A 128 3.47 -8.02 19.59
C GLY A 128 4.35 -9.11 18.97
N GLY A 129 4.12 -9.51 17.71
CA GLY A 129 5.02 -10.41 17.00
C GLY A 129 6.29 -9.70 16.52
N GLU A 130 7.44 -10.38 16.60
CA GLU A 130 8.66 -9.95 15.92
C GLU A 130 8.34 -9.72 14.43
N ALA A 131 8.69 -8.56 13.88
CA ALA A 131 8.37 -8.23 12.49
C ALA A 131 8.88 -9.36 11.57
N PRO A 132 8.01 -10.00 10.76
CA PRO A 132 8.35 -11.21 10.04
C PRO A 132 9.40 -11.01 8.94
N TYR A 133 9.77 -9.76 8.65
CA TYR A 133 10.77 -9.40 7.67
C TYR A 133 11.78 -8.44 8.31
N ARG A 134 12.97 -8.97 8.63
CA ARG A 134 14.21 -8.20 8.88
C ARG A 134 15.17 -8.43 7.73
#